data_AF-A0AAW0XYM4-F1
#
_entry.id   AF-A0AAW0XYM4-F1
#
_cell.length_a   1.000
_cell.length_b   1.000
_cell.length_c   1.000
_cell.angle_alpha   90.00
_cell.angle_beta   90.00
_cell.angle_gamma   90.00
#
_symmetry.space_group_name_H-M   'P 1'
#
loop_
_entity.id
_entity.type
_entity.pdbx_description
1 polymer ?
#
loop_
_entity_poly.entity_id
_entity_poly.type
_entity_poly.pdbx_seq_one_letter_code
_entity_poly.pdbx_strand_id
1 'polypeptide(L)'
;ESMFRVLRDTKSGICMSTGNFVSTSSQVSVISHGSGRPSCHWFTGTPDPQRSVFKPFIFTNNVKISPHIQSPKIPDEEDPAKVTPRFSKKVNRSHLLYRRQQAATENGGNIVDTLRDLERKCVQETEACLQSFDPERLSEMDDLFKDCVDSELKFYK
;
A
#
# COMPACT_ATOMS: atom_id res chain seq x y z
N GLU A 1 9.62 12.40 -2.22
CA GLU A 1 8.41 12.58 -1.38
C GLU A 1 7.37 13.61 -1.88
N SER A 2 7.70 14.61 -2.71
CA SER A 2 6.74 15.68 -3.10
C SER A 2 5.41 15.16 -3.66
N MET A 3 5.43 14.11 -4.47
CA MET A 3 4.22 13.49 -5.00
C MET A 3 3.33 12.83 -3.93
N PHE A 4 3.91 12.31 -2.85
CA PHE A 4 3.11 11.77 -1.74
C PHE A 4 2.28 12.86 -1.09
N ARG A 5 2.83 14.07 -0.94
CA ARG A 5 2.10 15.22 -0.38
C ARG A 5 0.95 15.66 -1.28
N VAL A 6 1.18 15.69 -2.59
CA VAL A 6 0.13 16.01 -3.57
C VAL A 6 -1.01 15.01 -3.49
N LEU A 7 -0.69 13.71 -3.46
CA LEU A 7 -1.70 12.65 -3.40
C LEU A 7 -2.49 12.63 -2.08
N ARG A 8 -1.99 13.29 -1.02
CA ARG A 8 -2.64 13.46 0.28
C ARG A 8 -3.48 14.71 0.40
N ASP A 9 -3.45 15.59 -0.59
CA ASP A 9 -4.10 16.88 -0.49
C ASP A 9 -5.63 16.74 -0.58
N THR A 10 -6.27 16.79 0.58
CA THR A 10 -7.73 16.77 0.70
C THR A 10 -8.37 18.11 0.35
N LYS A 11 -7.65 19.23 0.51
CA LYS A 11 -8.20 20.57 0.27
C LYS A 11 -8.40 20.83 -1.21
N SER A 12 -7.51 20.34 -2.06
CA SER A 12 -7.68 20.39 -3.52
C SER A 12 -8.61 19.33 -4.08
N GLY A 13 -9.03 18.35 -3.26
CA GLY A 13 -9.88 17.24 -3.68
C GLY A 13 -9.13 16.10 -4.38
N ILE A 14 -7.80 16.13 -4.45
CA ILE A 14 -6.99 15.02 -4.98
C ILE A 14 -7.16 13.78 -4.08
N CYS A 15 -7.05 13.99 -2.77
CA CYS A 15 -7.36 12.96 -1.79
C CYS A 15 -8.83 13.06 -1.38
N MET A 16 -9.66 12.13 -1.86
CA MET A 16 -11.03 12.02 -1.42
C MET A 16 -11.04 11.24 -0.09
N SER A 17 -10.96 11.95 1.04
CA SER A 17 -10.99 11.35 2.39
C SER A 17 -12.34 11.47 3.10
N THR A 18 -13.20 12.39 2.62
CA THR A 18 -14.51 12.69 3.23
C THR A 18 -15.59 12.78 2.15
N GLY A 19 -16.70 12.09 2.33
CA GLY A 19 -17.87 12.15 1.43
C GLY A 19 -18.27 10.80 0.86
N ASN A 20 -19.00 10.81 -0.27
CA ASN A 20 -19.56 9.60 -0.91
C ASN A 20 -18.50 8.74 -1.61
N PHE A 21 -17.31 9.30 -1.85
CA PHE A 21 -16.20 8.64 -2.52
C PHE A 21 -14.97 8.70 -1.64
N VAL A 22 -14.19 7.62 -1.66
CA VAL A 22 -12.91 7.53 -0.98
C VAL A 22 -11.85 7.11 -1.99
N SER A 23 -10.70 7.79 -2.00
CA SER A 23 -9.55 7.36 -2.80
C SER A 23 -9.14 5.95 -2.33
N THR A 24 -9.34 4.93 -3.17
CA THR A 24 -9.24 3.52 -2.74
C THR A 24 -7.79 3.01 -2.63
N SER A 25 -6.85 3.70 -3.28
CA SER A 25 -5.41 3.46 -3.21
C SER A 25 -4.67 4.65 -3.84
N SER A 26 -3.35 4.72 -3.68
CA SER A 26 -2.49 5.67 -4.37
C SER A 26 -1.16 5.05 -4.74
N GLN A 27 -0.57 5.55 -5.82
CA GLN A 27 0.72 5.09 -6.31
C GLN A 27 1.61 6.22 -6.81
N VAL A 28 2.92 6.05 -6.67
CA VAL A 28 3.94 6.89 -7.33
C VAL A 28 5.00 5.97 -7.91
N SER A 29 5.41 6.22 -9.16
CA SER A 29 6.46 5.44 -9.82
C SER A 29 7.63 6.35 -10.16
N VAL A 30 8.84 5.91 -9.81
CA VAL A 30 10.09 6.55 -10.21
C VAL A 30 10.78 5.62 -11.20
N ILE A 31 10.76 6.01 -12.47
CA ILE A 31 11.31 5.20 -13.55
C ILE A 31 12.80 5.45 -13.70
N SER A 32 13.58 4.38 -13.64
CA SER A 32 15.02 4.41 -13.88
C SER A 32 15.27 4.39 -15.39
N HIS A 33 15.79 5.49 -15.95
CA HIS A 33 16.18 5.57 -17.35
C HIS A 33 17.69 5.33 -17.48
N GLY A 34 18.08 4.25 -18.17
CA GLY A 34 19.47 4.04 -18.62
C GLY A 34 20.52 3.80 -17.53
N SER A 35 20.17 3.78 -16.25
CA SER A 35 21.13 3.69 -15.13
C SER A 35 21.45 2.28 -14.63
N GLY A 36 20.93 1.21 -15.25
CA GLY A 36 21.15 -0.18 -14.81
C GLY A 36 20.47 -0.57 -13.50
N ARG A 37 20.05 0.39 -12.67
CA ARG A 37 19.22 0.18 -11.47
C ARG A 37 17.74 -0.03 -11.80
N PRO A 38 16.97 -0.76 -10.97
CA PRO A 38 15.56 -0.98 -11.21
C PRO A 38 14.72 0.29 -10.97
N SER A 39 13.51 0.30 -11.54
CA SER A 39 12.50 1.30 -11.19
C SER A 39 11.89 1.00 -9.83
N CYS A 40 11.49 2.04 -9.10
CA CYS A 40 10.86 1.92 -7.80
C CYS A 40 9.44 2.47 -7.83
N HIS A 41 8.50 1.66 -7.35
CA HIS A 41 7.09 1.97 -7.28
C HIS A 41 6.68 2.06 -5.82
N TRP A 42 5.75 2.94 -5.51
CA TRP A 42 5.33 3.23 -4.16
C TRP A 42 3.82 3.04 -4.09
N PHE A 43 3.35 2.13 -3.25
CA PHE A 43 1.91 1.83 -3.12
C PHE A 43 1.42 2.07 -1.70
N THR A 44 0.22 2.62 -1.56
CA THR A 44 -0.43 2.65 -0.24
C THR A 44 -0.96 1.29 0.15
N GLY A 45 -1.59 0.55 -0.77
CA GLY A 45 -2.22 -0.74 -0.46
C GLY A 45 -3.40 -0.64 0.52
N THR A 46 -3.85 0.59 0.79
CA THR A 46 -4.97 0.95 1.66
C THR A 46 -5.62 2.25 1.13
N PRO A 47 -6.93 2.45 1.37
CA PRO A 47 -7.64 3.68 1.00
C PRO A 47 -7.16 4.91 1.76
N ASP A 48 -7.54 6.09 1.28
CA ASP A 48 -7.24 7.39 1.90
C ASP A 48 -5.73 7.60 2.12
N PRO A 49 -4.99 8.10 1.10
CA PRO A 49 -3.55 8.36 1.24
C PRO A 49 -3.22 9.35 2.36
N GLN A 50 -4.16 10.18 2.83
CA GLN A 50 -3.96 11.05 4.00
C GLN A 50 -3.68 10.22 5.26
N ARG A 51 -4.29 9.03 5.36
CA ARG A 51 -4.18 8.09 6.49
C ARG A 51 -3.28 6.88 6.20
N SER A 52 -2.96 6.65 4.94
CA SER A 52 -2.13 5.52 4.49
C SER A 52 -0.69 5.88 4.22
N VAL A 53 0.24 4.93 4.36
CA VAL A 53 1.66 5.10 4.02
C VAL A 53 2.06 4.39 2.73
N PHE A 54 2.96 5.03 1.98
CA PHE A 54 3.55 4.48 0.77
C PHE A 54 4.66 3.49 1.12
N LYS A 55 4.61 2.33 0.48
CA LYS A 55 5.56 1.25 0.66
C LYS A 55 6.31 1.02 -0.66
N PRO A 56 7.63 0.87 -0.62
CA PRO A 56 8.42 0.63 -1.81
C PRO A 56 8.12 -0.76 -2.38
N PHE A 57 8.14 -0.82 -3.69
CA PHE A 57 7.96 -2.01 -4.49
C PHE A 57 8.93 -1.93 -5.66
N ILE A 58 9.74 -2.97 -5.81
CA ILE A 58 10.71 -3.11 -6.89
C ILE A 58 10.40 -4.43 -7.57
N PHE A 59 10.39 -4.41 -8.91
CA PHE A 59 10.22 -5.64 -9.67
C PHE A 59 11.49 -6.47 -9.58
N THR A 60 11.39 -7.62 -8.92
CA THR A 60 12.43 -8.64 -8.82
C THR A 60 11.91 -9.97 -9.39
N ASN A 61 12.80 -10.95 -9.58
CA ASN A 61 12.40 -12.26 -10.11
C ASN A 61 11.49 -13.05 -9.16
N ASN A 62 11.60 -12.83 -7.84
CA ASN A 62 10.88 -13.62 -6.83
C ASN A 62 10.09 -12.75 -5.84
N VAL A 63 9.67 -11.55 -6.26
CA VAL A 63 8.98 -10.57 -5.41
C VAL A 63 7.87 -11.22 -4.57
N LYS A 64 7.87 -10.94 -3.28
CA LYS A 64 6.92 -11.45 -2.31
C LYS A 64 5.86 -10.40 -2.01
N ILE A 65 4.61 -10.83 -2.01
CA ILE A 65 3.46 -9.99 -1.69
C ILE A 65 2.85 -10.49 -0.39
N SER A 66 2.63 -9.59 0.56
CA SER A 66 1.98 -9.95 1.82
C SER A 66 0.53 -10.43 1.57
N PRO A 67 0.10 -11.54 2.18
CA PRO A 67 -1.29 -11.98 2.11
C PRO A 67 -2.25 -11.00 2.82
N HIS A 68 -1.74 -10.09 3.65
CA HIS A 68 -2.55 -9.13 4.42
C HIS A 68 -3.17 -8.00 3.59
N ILE A 69 -2.74 -7.87 2.33
CA ILE A 69 -3.33 -6.96 1.33
C ILE A 69 -4.12 -7.71 0.24
N GLN A 70 -4.32 -9.02 0.40
CA GLN A 70 -5.16 -9.80 -0.50
C GLN A 70 -6.60 -9.83 0.01
N SER A 71 -7.56 -9.61 -0.90
CA SER A 71 -8.97 -9.83 -0.58
C SER A 71 -9.20 -11.30 -0.18
N PRO A 72 -10.10 -11.56 0.77
CA PRO A 72 -10.43 -12.92 1.16
C PRO A 72 -10.97 -13.70 -0.05
N LYS A 73 -10.58 -14.97 -0.16
CA LYS A 73 -11.16 -15.89 -1.13
C LYS A 73 -12.58 -16.22 -0.69
N ILE A 74 -13.54 -15.96 -1.57
CA ILE A 74 -14.94 -16.33 -1.39
C ILE A 74 -15.18 -17.53 -2.30
N PRO A 75 -15.70 -18.66 -1.78
CA PRO A 75 -16.04 -19.81 -2.63
C PRO A 75 -16.96 -19.40 -3.78
N ASP A 76 -16.76 -19.94 -4.98
CA ASP A 76 -17.52 -19.53 -6.17
C ASP A 76 -19.03 -19.72 -6.00
N GLU A 77 -19.45 -20.77 -5.27
CA GLU A 77 -20.86 -21.05 -4.94
C GLU A 77 -21.47 -20.04 -3.96
N GLU A 78 -20.64 -19.30 -3.23
CA GLU A 78 -21.05 -18.28 -2.27
C GLU A 78 -20.83 -16.86 -2.77
N ASP A 79 -19.99 -16.69 -3.79
CA ASP A 79 -19.61 -15.40 -4.33
C ASP A 79 -20.75 -14.79 -5.17
N PRO A 80 -21.38 -13.68 -4.72
CA PRO A 80 -22.49 -13.06 -5.43
C PRO A 80 -22.13 -12.56 -6.83
N ALA A 81 -20.85 -12.37 -7.16
CA ALA A 81 -20.42 -12.04 -8.52
C ALA A 81 -20.41 -13.27 -9.45
N LYS A 82 -20.42 -14.48 -8.90
CA LYS A 82 -20.33 -15.77 -9.61
C LYS A 82 -21.66 -16.52 -9.69
N VAL A 83 -22.54 -16.36 -8.70
CA VAL A 83 -23.87 -17.00 -8.69
C VAL A 83 -24.96 -16.14 -9.35
N THR A 84 -26.04 -16.77 -9.81
CA THR A 84 -27.21 -16.10 -10.40
C THR A 84 -28.41 -16.21 -9.46
N PRO A 85 -29.14 -15.11 -9.15
CA PRO A 85 -28.92 -13.74 -9.65
C PRO A 85 -27.65 -13.08 -9.10
N ARG A 86 -26.91 -12.38 -9.98
CA ARG A 86 -25.64 -11.70 -9.65
C ARG A 86 -25.88 -10.54 -8.69
N PHE A 87 -24.92 -10.33 -7.79
CA PHE A 87 -24.88 -9.25 -6.81
C PHE A 87 -26.12 -9.21 -5.88
N SER A 88 -26.80 -10.34 -5.71
CA SER A 88 -28.00 -10.49 -4.87
C SER A 88 -27.75 -10.30 -3.37
N LYS A 89 -26.51 -10.49 -2.92
CA LYS A 89 -26.06 -10.20 -1.55
C LYS A 89 -24.73 -9.45 -1.57
N LYS A 90 -24.46 -8.72 -0.49
CA LYS A 90 -23.16 -8.07 -0.26
C LYS A 90 -22.26 -8.99 0.56
N VAL A 91 -21.00 -9.10 0.14
CA VAL A 91 -19.96 -9.84 0.85
C VAL A 91 -18.82 -8.90 1.21
N ASN A 92 -18.15 -9.16 2.32
CA ASN A 92 -17.02 -8.35 2.73
C ASN A 92 -15.73 -8.82 2.02
N ARG A 93 -15.17 -7.96 1.16
CA ARG A 93 -13.93 -8.21 0.42
C ARG A 93 -12.72 -7.45 0.96
N SER A 94 -12.85 -6.77 2.11
CA SER A 94 -11.74 -6.01 2.67
C SER A 94 -10.63 -6.94 3.20
N HIS A 95 -9.40 -6.68 2.75
CA HIS A 95 -8.22 -7.38 3.22
C HIS A 95 -7.88 -6.97 4.66
N LEU A 96 -6.98 -7.71 5.30
CA LEU A 96 -6.68 -7.54 6.72
C LEU A 96 -6.12 -6.15 7.05
N LEU A 97 -5.13 -5.68 6.29
CA LEU A 97 -4.50 -4.37 6.53
C LEU A 97 -5.51 -3.22 6.51
N TYR A 98 -6.43 -3.20 5.54
CA TYR A 98 -7.46 -2.17 5.45
C TYR A 98 -8.40 -2.21 6.66
N ARG A 99 -8.87 -3.40 7.06
CA ARG A 99 -9.73 -3.54 8.25
C ARG A 99 -9.07 -3.01 9.52
N ARG A 100 -7.77 -3.27 9.66
CA ARG A 100 -6.98 -2.81 10.82
C ARG A 100 -6.76 -1.30 10.81
N GLN A 101 -6.42 -0.72 9.66
CA GLN A 101 -6.33 0.73 9.49
C GLN A 101 -7.67 1.43 9.78
N GLN A 102 -8.77 0.87 9.26
CA GLN A 102 -10.11 1.39 9.49
C GLN A 102 -10.44 1.41 10.98
N ALA A 103 -10.26 0.28 11.67
CA ALA A 103 -10.51 0.18 13.11
C ALA A 103 -9.63 1.14 13.93
N ALA A 104 -8.34 1.27 13.59
CA ALA A 104 -7.43 2.20 14.27
C ALA A 104 -7.90 3.66 14.13
N THR A 105 -8.46 4.00 12.96
CA THR A 105 -8.97 5.35 12.72
C THR A 105 -10.29 5.61 13.45
N GLU A 106 -11.22 4.64 13.43
CA GLU A 106 -12.51 4.75 14.12
C GLU A 106 -12.34 4.85 15.65
N ASN A 107 -11.32 4.19 16.20
CA ASN A 107 -10.97 4.25 17.63
C ASN A 107 -10.24 5.55 18.04
N GLY A 108 -10.07 6.52 17.13
CA GLY A 108 -9.42 7.80 17.41
C GLY A 108 -7.91 7.72 17.63
N GLY A 109 -7.27 6.60 17.25
CA GLY A 109 -5.83 6.43 17.35
C GLY A 109 -5.10 7.29 16.31
N ASN A 110 -4.46 8.38 16.72
CA ASN A 110 -3.58 9.12 15.82
C ASN A 110 -2.18 8.46 15.75
N ILE A 111 -2.10 7.35 15.01
CA ILE A 111 -0.82 6.67 14.71
C ILE A 111 -0.21 7.15 13.39
N VAL A 112 -0.90 8.06 12.68
CA VAL A 112 -0.51 8.52 11.35
C VAL A 112 0.86 9.17 11.40
N ASP A 113 1.16 10.01 12.38
CA ASP A 113 2.46 10.68 12.50
C ASP A 113 3.61 9.67 12.64
N THR A 114 3.45 8.65 13.50
CA THR A 114 4.42 7.55 13.63
C THR A 114 4.62 6.81 12.31
N LEU A 115 3.53 6.49 11.61
CA LEU A 115 3.60 5.82 10.32
C LEU A 115 4.28 6.71 9.26
N ARG A 116 4.07 8.04 9.29
CA ARG A 116 4.76 8.98 8.41
C ARG A 116 6.26 9.04 8.67
N ASP A 117 6.68 8.92 9.92
CA ASP A 117 8.10 8.89 10.25
C ASP A 117 8.77 7.63 9.71
N LEU A 118 8.08 6.49 9.80
CA LEU A 118 8.53 5.23 9.21
C LEU A 118 8.56 5.30 7.68
N GLU A 119 7.55 5.91 7.06
CA GLU A 119 7.53 6.14 5.62
C GLU A 119 8.76 6.94 5.17
N ARG A 120 9.09 8.05 5.85
CA ARG A 120 10.26 8.87 5.50
C ARG A 120 11.57 8.09 5.63
N LYS A 121 11.73 7.30 6.70
CA LYS A 121 12.90 6.43 6.88
C LYS A 121 12.99 5.39 5.75
N CYS A 122 11.86 4.74 5.43
CA CYS A 122 11.77 3.75 4.37
C CYS A 122 12.11 4.35 2.99
N VAL A 123 11.67 5.58 2.72
CA VAL A 123 12.07 6.34 1.51
C VAL A 123 13.58 6.54 1.46
N GLN A 124 14.18 7.06 2.54
CA GLN A 124 15.62 7.32 2.61
C GLN A 124 16.45 6.04 2.41
N GLU A 125 16.07 4.95 3.09
CA GLU A 125 16.75 3.65 2.98
C GLU A 125 16.63 3.05 1.58
N THR A 126 15.43 3.13 0.97
CA THR A 126 15.20 2.64 -0.40
C THR A 126 15.98 3.46 -1.42
N GLU A 127 15.99 4.79 -1.29
CA GLU A 127 16.77 5.67 -2.18
C GLU A 127 18.26 5.42 -2.05
N ALA A 128 18.79 5.23 -0.84
CA ALA A 128 20.19 4.90 -0.62
C ALA A 128 20.55 3.54 -1.26
N CYS A 129 19.71 2.53 -1.07
CA CYS A 129 19.88 1.21 -1.67
C CYS A 129 19.89 1.27 -3.22
N LEU A 130 19.01 2.09 -3.81
CA LEU A 130 18.94 2.30 -5.25
C LEU A 130 20.10 3.12 -5.82
N GLN A 131 20.71 4.00 -5.03
CA GLN A 131 21.88 4.79 -5.45
C GLN A 131 23.15 3.94 -5.50
N SER A 132 23.31 3.01 -4.55
CA SER A 132 24.40 2.04 -4.52
C SER A 132 23.97 0.67 -5.07
N PHE A 133 23.08 0.66 -6.07
CA PHE A 133 22.48 -0.59 -6.56
C PHE A 133 23.51 -1.50 -7.22
N ASP A 134 23.45 -2.77 -6.85
CA ASP A 134 24.20 -3.87 -7.45
C ASP A 134 23.21 -4.90 -8.02
N PRO A 135 23.24 -5.19 -9.33
CA PRO A 135 22.40 -6.21 -9.95
C PRO A 135 22.46 -7.59 -9.28
N GLU A 136 23.61 -7.97 -8.70
CA GLU A 136 23.77 -9.26 -8.01
C GLU A 136 22.96 -9.34 -6.71
N ARG A 137 22.56 -8.18 -6.17
CA ARG A 137 21.83 -8.05 -4.90
C ARG A 137 20.34 -7.79 -5.08
N LEU A 138 19.81 -7.90 -6.31
CA LEU A 138 18.38 -7.66 -6.58
C LEU A 138 17.45 -8.54 -5.73
N SER A 139 17.86 -9.78 -5.42
CA SER A 139 17.07 -10.69 -4.58
C SER A 139 16.91 -10.22 -3.13
N GLU A 140 17.79 -9.34 -2.63
CA GLU A 140 17.63 -8.75 -1.29
C GLU A 140 16.36 -7.87 -1.20
N MET A 141 15.82 -7.45 -2.35
CA MET A 141 14.60 -6.65 -2.44
C MET A 141 13.33 -7.51 -2.59
N ASP A 142 13.45 -8.84 -2.65
CA ASP A 142 12.31 -9.75 -2.88
C ASP A 142 11.21 -9.56 -1.82
N ASP A 143 11.58 -9.37 -0.55
CA ASP A 143 10.65 -9.21 0.57
C ASP A 143 10.31 -7.75 0.93
N LEU A 144 10.94 -6.77 0.27
CA LEU A 144 10.87 -5.34 0.65
C LEU A 144 9.42 -4.85 0.83
N PHE A 145 8.57 -5.07 -0.18
CA PHE A 145 7.18 -4.61 -0.13
C PHE A 145 6.35 -5.36 0.93
N LYS A 146 6.54 -6.68 1.00
CA LYS A 146 5.87 -7.55 1.98
C LYS A 146 6.21 -7.11 3.41
N ASP A 147 7.48 -6.88 3.70
CA ASP A 147 7.93 -6.53 5.04
C ASP A 147 7.45 -5.14 5.47
N CYS A 148 7.35 -4.19 4.54
CA CYS A 148 6.72 -2.90 4.81
C CYS A 148 5.21 -3.05 5.14
N VAL A 149 4.48 -3.91 4.42
CA VAL A 149 3.07 -4.22 4.71
C VAL A 149 2.92 -4.86 6.09
N ASP A 150 3.73 -5.89 6.37
CA ASP A 150 3.65 -6.65 7.62
C ASP A 150 4.07 -5.78 8.81
N SER A 151 5.02 -4.86 8.60
CA SER A 151 5.45 -3.90 9.61
C SER A 151 4.36 -2.88 9.90
N GLU A 152 3.72 -2.29 8.89
CA GLU A 152 2.58 -1.37 9.10
C GLU A 152 1.46 -2.08 9.90
N LEU A 153 1.14 -3.32 9.55
CA LEU A 153 0.09 -4.08 10.22
C LEU A 153 0.29 -4.19 11.73
N LYS A 154 1.54 -4.33 12.20
CA LYS A 154 1.89 -4.44 13.62
C LYS A 154 1.57 -3.17 14.43
N PHE A 155 1.42 -2.02 13.78
CA PHE A 155 1.05 -0.76 14.44
C PHE A 155 -0.45 -0.69 14.73
N TYR A 156 -1.27 -1.39 13.95
CA TYR A 156 -2.71 -1.46 14.16
C TYR A 156 -3.05 -2.65 15.06
N LYS A 157 -2.97 -2.46 16.38
CA LYS A 157 -3.25 -3.48 17.41
C LYS A 157 -4.59 -4.18 17.23
#